data_AF-A0A2I8ER10-F1
#
_entry.id   AF-A0A2I8ER10-F1
#
_cell.length_a   1.000
_cell.length_b   1.000
_cell.length_c   1.000
_cell.angle_alpha   90.00
_cell.angle_beta   90.00
_cell.angle_gamma   90.00
#
_symmetry.space_group_name_H-M   'P 1'
#
loop_
_entity.id
_entity.type
_entity.pdbx_description
1 polymer ?
#
loop_
_entity_poly.entity_id
_entity_poly.type
_entity_poly.pdbx_seq_one_letter_code
_entity_poly.pdbx_strand_id
1 'polypeptide(L)'
;MKLIPRMVLGALIGVAAVSSAFAQTSRVYDQNTPKTRAEVKADLVEWRKAGYDPLDWINYPANAIAAGRVVAQRRAQAQGTQQ
;
A
#
# COMPACT_ATOMS: atom_id res chain seq x y z
N MET A 1 -33.12 25.30 -25.05
CA MET A 1 -31.66 25.24 -25.33
C MET A 1 -30.98 24.56 -24.16
N LYS A 2 -30.23 23.48 -24.44
CA LYS A 2 -29.82 22.47 -23.47
C LYS A 2 -28.31 22.26 -23.63
N LEU A 3 -27.53 22.98 -22.84
CA LEU A 3 -26.07 22.93 -22.76
C LEU A 3 -25.79 23.26 -21.29
N ILE A 4 -25.61 22.31 -20.39
CA ILE A 4 -24.32 21.99 -19.77
C ILE A 4 -24.52 20.67 -19.00
N PRO A 5 -23.94 19.53 -19.43
CA PRO A 5 -23.72 18.43 -18.48
C PRO A 5 -22.38 17.70 -18.70
N ARG A 6 -21.40 18.33 -19.38
CA ARG A 6 -20.14 17.65 -19.74
C ARG A 6 -18.91 18.15 -18.98
N MET A 7 -18.95 19.37 -18.44
CA MET A 7 -17.78 19.94 -17.76
C MET A 7 -17.63 19.47 -16.31
N VAL A 8 -18.76 19.19 -15.63
CA VAL A 8 -18.75 18.69 -14.24
C VAL A 8 -18.30 17.22 -14.17
N LEU A 9 -18.64 16.41 -15.18
CA LEU A 9 -18.26 15.00 -15.21
C LEU A 9 -16.75 14.80 -15.49
N GLY A 10 -16.13 15.69 -16.27
CA GLY A 10 -14.69 15.64 -16.55
C GLY A 10 -13.81 15.95 -15.32
N ALA A 11 -14.26 16.86 -14.45
CA ALA A 11 -13.52 17.23 -13.25
C ALA A 11 -13.50 16.11 -12.19
N LEU A 12 -14.56 15.29 -12.11
CA LEU A 12 -14.62 14.14 -11.19
C LEU A 12 -13.71 12.97 -11.63
N ILE A 13 -13.47 12.81 -12.93
CA ILE A 13 -12.60 11.75 -13.46
C ILE A 13 -11.11 12.11 -13.33
N GLY A 14 -10.76 13.40 -13.43
CA GLY A 14 -9.37 13.88 -13.29
C GLY A 14 -8.79 13.69 -11.88
N VAL A 15 -9.63 13.78 -10.83
CA VAL A 15 -9.19 13.58 -9.44
C VAL A 15 -9.04 12.09 -9.09
N ALA A 16 -9.75 11.18 -9.78
CA ALA A 16 -9.64 9.74 -9.58
C ALA A 16 -8.39 9.12 -10.26
N ALA A 17 -7.78 9.81 -11.23
CA ALA A 17 -6.67 9.26 -12.00
C ALA A 17 -5.33 9.22 -11.23
N VAL A 18 -5.16 10.08 -10.22
CA VAL A 18 -3.95 10.07 -9.36
C VAL A 18 -3.97 8.92 -8.34
N SER A 19 -5.14 8.30 -8.13
CA SER A 19 -5.33 7.16 -7.21
C SER A 19 -4.91 5.82 -7.81
N SER A 20 -4.69 5.74 -9.13
CA SER A 20 -4.43 4.47 -9.82
C SER A 20 -3.05 3.87 -9.52
N ALA A 21 -2.12 4.63 -8.92
CA ALA A 21 -0.86 4.10 -8.40
C ALA A 21 -1.04 3.23 -7.13
N PHE A 22 -2.22 3.21 -6.52
CA PHE A 22 -2.54 2.40 -5.33
C PHE A 22 -3.65 1.38 -5.57
N ALA A 23 -4.07 1.14 -6.82
CA ALA A 23 -4.84 -0.05 -7.15
C ALA A 23 -3.91 -1.28 -7.13
N GLN A 24 -3.24 -1.49 -6.01
CA GLN A 24 -2.66 -2.78 -5.68
C GLN A 24 -3.87 -3.66 -5.45
N THR A 25 -4.36 -4.31 -6.53
CA THR A 25 -5.20 -5.51 -6.42
C THR A 25 -4.62 -6.27 -5.27
N SER A 26 -5.46 -6.46 -4.28
CA SER A 26 -5.16 -7.12 -3.06
C SER A 26 -4.49 -8.46 -3.31
N ARG A 27 -3.16 -8.40 -3.38
CA ARG A 27 -2.37 -9.56 -3.70
C ARG A 27 -2.37 -10.44 -2.47
N VAL A 28 -2.67 -11.72 -2.71
CA VAL A 28 -2.23 -12.78 -1.81
C VAL A 28 -0.74 -12.55 -1.59
N TYR A 29 -0.36 -12.32 -0.33
CA TYR A 29 1.04 -12.13 0.02
C TYR A 29 1.73 -13.49 -0.13
N ASP A 30 2.38 -13.71 -1.27
CA ASP A 30 3.26 -14.84 -1.50
C ASP A 30 4.71 -14.40 -1.31
N GLN A 31 5.39 -15.04 -0.36
CA GLN A 31 6.79 -14.77 -0.06
C GLN A 31 7.74 -15.26 -1.17
N ASN A 32 7.29 -16.16 -2.03
CA ASN A 32 8.09 -16.75 -3.12
C ASN A 32 7.96 -16.00 -4.45
N THR A 33 7.05 -15.04 -4.56
CA THR A 33 6.88 -14.27 -5.79
C THR A 33 7.91 -13.11 -5.84
N PRO A 34 8.74 -13.01 -6.91
CA PRO A 34 9.67 -11.90 -7.07
C PRO A 34 8.95 -10.55 -7.08
N LYS A 35 9.50 -9.56 -6.35
CA LYS A 35 8.94 -8.22 -6.25
C LYS A 35 9.58 -7.26 -7.26
N THR A 36 8.78 -6.40 -7.84
CA THR A 36 9.28 -5.26 -8.61
C THR A 36 9.90 -4.21 -7.68
N ARG A 37 10.75 -3.33 -8.21
CA ARG A 37 11.32 -2.22 -7.43
C ARG A 37 10.24 -1.30 -6.83
N ALA A 38 9.13 -1.11 -7.54
CA ALA A 38 8.01 -0.31 -7.06
C ALA A 38 7.34 -0.98 -5.85
N GLU A 39 7.13 -2.29 -5.92
CA GLU A 39 6.54 -3.08 -4.82
C GLU A 39 7.44 -3.10 -3.58
N VAL A 40 8.77 -3.24 -3.75
CA VAL A 40 9.71 -3.18 -2.61
C VAL A 40 9.65 -1.81 -1.93
N LYS A 41 9.55 -0.72 -2.69
CA LYS A 41 9.38 0.62 -2.11
C LYS A 41 8.07 0.76 -1.37
N ALA A 42 6.97 0.23 -1.92
CA ALA A 42 5.67 0.24 -1.26
C ALA A 42 5.69 -0.57 0.04
N ASP A 43 6.28 -1.76 0.03
CA ASP A 43 6.49 -2.58 1.23
C ASP A 43 7.31 -1.80 2.27
N LEU A 44 8.42 -1.18 1.88
CA LEU A 44 9.25 -0.41 2.83
C LEU A 44 8.46 0.73 3.49
N VAL A 45 7.57 1.41 2.76
CA VAL A 45 6.69 2.43 3.33
C VAL A 45 5.74 1.82 4.37
N GLU A 46 5.19 0.62 4.13
CA GLU A 46 4.34 -0.07 5.09
C GLU A 46 5.10 -0.44 6.37
N TRP A 47 6.33 -0.93 6.23
CA TRP A 47 7.22 -1.27 7.35
C TRP A 47 7.59 -0.03 8.18
N ARG A 48 7.90 1.10 7.52
CA ARG A 48 8.16 2.38 8.18
C ARG A 48 6.94 2.86 8.96
N LYS A 49 5.73 2.73 8.40
CA LYS A 49 4.45 2.99 9.10
C LYS A 49 4.15 2.00 10.24
N ALA A 50 4.85 0.87 10.29
CA ALA A 50 4.77 -0.10 11.37
C ALA A 50 5.86 0.11 12.44
N GLY A 51 6.67 1.16 12.32
CA GLY A 51 7.73 1.51 13.27
C GLY A 51 9.12 0.97 12.94
N TYR A 52 9.33 0.40 11.73
CA TYR A 52 10.67 0.01 11.31
C TYR A 52 11.53 1.25 11.01
N ASP A 53 12.67 1.35 11.68
CA ASP A 53 13.73 2.31 11.36
C ASP A 53 15.01 1.56 10.94
N PRO A 54 15.44 1.64 9.67
CA PRO A 54 16.66 0.97 9.22
C PRO A 54 17.95 1.58 9.79
N LEU A 55 17.89 2.75 10.42
CA LEU A 55 19.04 3.38 11.08
C LEU A 55 19.13 3.06 12.58
N ASP A 56 18.09 2.43 13.15
CA ASP A 56 18.11 1.96 14.53
C ASP A 56 18.82 0.59 14.60
N TRP A 57 20.15 0.66 14.64
CA TRP A 57 21.00 -0.52 14.76
C TRP A 57 21.10 -1.03 16.20
N ILE A 58 20.77 -0.18 17.19
CA ILE A 58 20.82 -0.53 18.62
C ILE A 58 19.77 -1.59 18.93
N ASN A 59 18.55 -1.43 18.41
CA ASN A 59 17.45 -2.36 18.66
C ASN A 59 17.26 -3.38 17.53
N TYR A 60 18.20 -3.49 16.60
CA TYR A 60 18.16 -4.52 15.57
C TYR A 60 18.55 -5.89 16.17
N PRO A 61 17.81 -6.98 15.88
CA PRO A 61 16.70 -7.12 14.93
C PRO A 61 15.30 -6.92 15.52
N ALA A 62 15.18 -6.59 16.80
CA ALA A 62 13.90 -6.51 17.50
C ALA A 62 12.94 -5.49 16.85
N ASN A 63 13.44 -4.34 16.41
CA ASN A 63 12.63 -3.32 15.71
C ASN A 63 12.03 -3.86 14.40
N ALA A 64 12.80 -4.60 13.60
CA ALA A 64 12.37 -5.19 12.35
C ALA A 64 11.35 -6.31 12.59
N ILE A 65 11.57 -7.17 13.59
CA ILE A 65 10.63 -8.24 13.96
C ILE A 65 9.30 -7.66 14.44
N ALA A 66 9.34 -6.62 15.28
CA ALA A 66 8.14 -5.95 15.78
C ALA A 66 7.31 -5.34 14.63
N ALA A 67 7.96 -4.59 13.73
CA ALA A 67 7.30 -4.02 12.56
C ALA A 67 6.76 -5.11 11.62
N GLY A 68 7.52 -6.19 11.40
CA GLY A 68 7.10 -7.32 10.58
C GLY A 68 5.81 -8.00 11.08
N ARG A 69 5.66 -8.16 12.40
CA ARG A 69 4.41 -8.67 13.01
C ARG A 69 3.21 -7.78 12.69
N VAL A 70 3.37 -6.46 12.82
CA VAL A 70 2.30 -5.49 12.54
C VAL A 70 1.92 -5.52 11.06
N VAL A 71 2.91 -5.55 10.17
CA VAL A 71 2.68 -5.66 8.71
C VAL A 71 1.94 -6.95 8.36
N ALA A 72 2.37 -8.10 8.92
CA ALA A 72 1.70 -9.37 8.69
C ALA A 72 0.22 -9.35 9.15
N GLN A 73 -0.06 -8.76 10.32
CA GLN A 73 -1.42 -8.60 10.82
C GLN A 73 -2.28 -7.73 9.90
N ARG A 74 -1.76 -6.59 9.43
CA ARG A 74 -2.48 -5.70 8.49
C ARG A 74 -2.82 -6.41 7.18
N ARG A 75 -1.87 -7.19 6.64
CA ARG A 75 -2.08 -7.96 5.41
C ARG A 75 -3.13 -9.06 5.60
N ALA A 76 -3.11 -9.76 6.73
CA ALA A 76 -4.13 -10.77 7.05
C ALA A 76 -5.54 -10.15 7.17
N GLN A 77 -5.66 -8.98 7.82
CA GLN A 77 -6.93 -8.24 7.90
C GLN A 77 -7.42 -7.81 6.51
N ALA A 78 -6.53 -7.28 5.67
CA ALA A 78 -6.88 -6.89 4.31
C ALA A 78 -7.39 -8.08 3.48
N GLN A 79 -6.75 -9.25 3.59
CA GLN A 79 -7.16 -10.48 2.90
C GLN A 79 -8.52 -10.99 3.38
N GLY A 80 -8.77 -10.98 4.70
CA GLY A 80 -10.07 -11.38 5.26
C GLY A 80 -11.23 -10.44 4.93
N THR A 81 -10.95 -9.19 4.53
CA THR A 81 -11.99 -8.22 4.13
C THR A 81 -12.46 -8.42 2.67
N GLN A 82 -11.78 -9.26 1.90
CA GLN A 82 -12.07 -9.49 0.48
C GLN A 82 -12.68 -10.87 0.19
N GLN A 83 -12.84 -11.67 1.23
CA GLN A 83 -13.61 -12.90 1.21
C GLN A 83 -15.07 -12.57 1.54
#